data_AF-A0A953JR58-F1
#
_entry.id   AF-A0A953JR58-F1
#
_cell.length_a   1.000
_cell.length_b   1.000
_cell.length_c   1.000
_cell.angle_alpha   90.00
_cell.angle_beta   90.00
_cell.angle_gamma   90.00
#
_symmetry.space_group_name_H-M   'P 1'
#
loop_
_entity.id
_entity.type
_entity.pdbx_description
1 polymer ?
#
loop_
_entity_poly.entity_id
_entity_poly.type
_entity_poly.pdbx_seq_one_letter_code
_entity_poly.pdbx_strand_id
1 'polypeptide(L)' 'MHLGYPPTRIDLLTSISGVSFDECWSNRVLVDVGELSVGFISADDLIRNKRAAGRPQDLVDADTLEAHTD' A
#
# COMPACT_ATOMS: atom_id res chain seq x y z
N MET A 1 13.61 4.68 6.29
CA MET A 1 13.87 5.15 7.67
C MET A 1 12.74 4.62 8.53
N HIS A 2 13.02 4.24 9.77
CA HIS A 2 12.02 3.69 10.68
C HIS A 2 11.92 4.56 11.95
N LEU A 3 10.70 4.90 12.38
CA LEU A 3 10.40 5.69 13.58
C LEU A 3 9.59 4.88 14.60
N GLY A 4 10.08 4.80 15.84
CA GLY A 4 9.40 4.15 16.96
C GLY A 4 9.81 2.69 17.19
N TYR A 5 8.93 1.93 17.86
CA TYR A 5 9.06 0.50 18.12
C TYR A 5 7.65 -0.13 18.16
N PRO A 6 7.47 -1.43 17.86
CA PRO A 6 6.16 -2.07 17.94
C PRO A 6 5.43 -1.82 19.29
N PRO A 7 4.09 -1.62 19.28
CA PRO A 7 3.20 -1.65 18.12
C PRO A 7 3.16 -0.33 17.32
N THR A 8 3.70 0.76 17.85
CA THR A 8 3.67 2.10 17.24
C THR A 8 4.89 2.33 16.36
N ARG A 9 4.91 1.61 15.24
CA ARG A 9 6.03 1.53 14.32
C ARG A 9 5.67 2.18 12.97
N ILE A 10 6.35 3.25 12.56
CA ILE A 10 6.16 3.93 11.27
C ILE A 10 7.37 3.75 10.35
N ASP A 11 7.15 3.23 9.15
CA ASP A 11 8.16 3.11 8.09
C ASP A 11 7.94 4.19 7.03
N LEU A 12 8.98 5.00 6.77
CA LEU A 12 8.98 6.04 5.74
C LEU A 12 9.77 5.55 4.53
N LEU A 13 9.09 5.44 3.40
CA LEU A 13 9.63 5.03 2.10
C LEU A 13 9.52 6.21 1.12
N THR A 14 10.60 6.47 0.39
CA THR A 14 10.63 7.54 -0.64
C THR A 14 10.28 7.04 -2.04
N SER A 15 10.19 5.72 -2.20
CA SER A 15 9.77 5.06 -3.44
C SER A 15 9.35 3.63 -3.12
N ILE A 16 8.55 3.04 -4.01
CA ILE A 16 8.09 1.66 -3.97
C ILE A 16 8.15 1.06 -5.38
N SER A 17 8.31 -0.25 -5.50
CA SER A 17 8.47 -0.94 -6.80
C SER A 17 7.16 -1.00 -7.60
N GLY A 18 7.24 -0.97 -8.92
CA GLY A 18 6.11 -1.30 -9.81
C GLY A 18 5.05 -0.22 -10.01
N VAL A 19 5.14 0.92 -9.30
CA VAL A 19 4.21 2.06 -9.42
C VAL A 19 4.95 3.38 -9.23
N SER A 20 4.38 4.48 -9.73
CA SER A 20 4.89 5.84 -9.49
C SER A 20 4.07 6.56 -8.42
N PHE A 21 4.69 7.51 -7.70
CA PHE A 21 3.99 8.28 -6.68
C PHE A 21 2.83 9.10 -7.26
N ASP A 22 3.05 9.81 -8.38
CA ASP A 22 2.03 10.68 -8.97
C ASP A 22 0.78 9.91 -9.40
N GLU A 23 0.98 8.71 -9.98
CA GLU A 23 -0.08 7.79 -10.36
C GLU A 23 -0.86 7.31 -9.12
N CYS A 24 -0.17 6.77 -8.11
CA CYS A 24 -0.81 6.31 -6.89
C CYS A 24 -1.49 7.43 -6.12
N TRP A 25 -0.92 8.64 -6.14
CA TRP A 25 -1.50 9.79 -5.48
C TRP A 25 -2.80 10.22 -6.16
N SER A 26 -2.84 10.19 -7.49
CA SER A 26 -4.06 10.44 -8.26
C SER A 26 -5.14 9.38 -8.00
N ASN A 27 -4.75 8.11 -7.90
CA ASN A 27 -5.66 6.98 -7.72
C ASN A 27 -6.00 6.67 -6.25
N ARG A 28 -5.46 7.43 -5.29
CA ARG A 28 -5.60 7.14 -3.87
C ARG A 28 -7.08 7.04 -3.45
N VAL A 29 -7.36 6.13 -2.54
CA VAL A 29 -8.68 5.99 -1.91
C VAL A 29 -8.66 6.81 -0.63
N LEU A 30 -9.55 7.79 -0.51
CA LEU A 30 -9.76 8.52 0.73
C LEU A 30 -10.68 7.72 1.64
N VAL A 31 -10.22 7.44 2.85
CA VAL A 31 -10.96 6.71 3.88
C VAL A 31 -10.99 7.53 5.15
N ASP A 32 -12.16 7.65 5.76
CA ASP A 32 -12.32 8.35 7.02
C ASP A 32 -11.89 7.44 8.19
N VAL A 33 -10.86 7.86 8.91
CA VAL A 33 -10.31 7.19 10.09
C VAL A 33 -10.55 8.09 11.29
N GLY A 34 -11.66 7.86 11.99
CA GLY A 34 -12.16 8.78 13.00
C GLY A 34 -12.61 10.09 12.35
N GLU A 35 -11.98 11.21 12.74
CA GLU A 35 -12.27 12.54 12.19
C GLU A 35 -11.32 12.93 11.04
N LEU A 36 -10.39 12.06 10.66
CA LEU A 36 -9.37 12.33 9.65
C LEU A 36 -9.72 11.65 8.32
N SER A 37 -9.66 12.40 7.23
CA SER A 37 -9.70 11.82 5.88
C SER A 37 -8.28 11.44 5.44
N VAL A 38 -8.01 10.14 5.31
CA VAL A 38 -6.66 9.59 5.08
C VAL A 38 -6.60 8.95 3.70
N GLY A 39 -5.54 9.26 2.95
CA GLY A 39 -5.28 8.64 1.65
C GLY A 39 -4.59 7.28 1.79
N PHE A 40 -5.20 6.25 1.23
CA PHE A 40 -4.63 4.93 1.04
C PHE A 40 -4.30 4.71 -0.44
N ILE A 41 -3.25 3.93 -0.71
CA ILE A 41 -3.00 3.43 -2.07
C ILE A 41 -4.20 2.59 -2.54
N SER A 42 -4.56 2.68 -3.82
CA SER A 42 -5.66 1.88 -4.37
C SER A 42 -5.33 0.38 -4.32
N ALA A 43 -6.37 -0.46 -4.38
CA ALA A 43 -6.19 -1.92 -4.42
C ALA A 43 -5.34 -2.35 -5.62
N ASP A 44 -5.66 -1.84 -6.81
CA ASP A 44 -4.94 -2.15 -8.05
C ASP A 44 -3.45 -1.75 -7.99
N ASP A 45 -3.16 -0.56 -7.47
CA ASP A 45 -1.79 -0.09 -7.31
C ASP A 45 -1.02 -0.89 -6.26
N LEU A 46 -1.69 -1.28 -5.17
CA LEU A 46 -1.10 -2.09 -4.11
C LEU A 46 -0.76 -3.50 -4.62
N ILE A 47 -1.66 -4.12 -5.40
CA ILE A 47 -1.43 -5.41 -6.03
C ILE A 47 -0.21 -5.33 -6.96
N ARG A 48 -0.15 -4.33 -7.85
CA ARG A 48 1.00 -4.11 -8.73
C ARG A 48 2.30 -3.93 -7.96
N ASN A 49 2.26 -3.14 -6.88
CA ASN A 49 3.42 -2.93 -6.03
C ASN A 49 3.90 -4.24 -5.38
N LYS A 50 2.99 -5.03 -4.80
CA LYS A 50 3.30 -6.30 -4.15
C LYS A 50 3.88 -7.33 -5.12
N ARG A 51 3.30 -7.46 -6.32
CA ARG A 51 3.83 -8.31 -7.39
C ARG A 51 5.26 -7.90 -7.77
N ALA A 52 5.51 -6.61 -7.92
CA ALA A 52 6.82 -6.07 -8.27
C ALA A 52 7.86 -6.20 -7.14
N ALA A 53 7.45 -6.11 -5.87
CA ALA A 53 8.31 -6.34 -4.73
C ALA A 53 8.75 -7.81 -4.60
N GLY A 54 7.88 -8.75 -4.99
CA GLY A 54 8.23 -10.15 -5.22
C GLY A 54 8.63 -10.95 -3.98
N ARG A 55 8.44 -10.41 -2.77
CA ARG A 55 8.68 -11.16 -1.52
C ARG A 55 7.62 -12.27 -1.43
N PRO A 56 7.94 -13.47 -0.90
CA PRO A 56 6.99 -14.58 -0.83
C PRO A 56 5.64 -14.19 -0.21
N GLN A 57 5.67 -13.41 0.87
CA GLN A 57 4.44 -12.92 1.51
C GLN A 57 3.69 -11.90 0.63
N ASP A 58 4.39 -11.02 -0.07
CA ASP A 58 3.72 -10.05 -0.95
C ASP A 58 2.98 -10.73 -2.10
N LEU A 59 3.54 -11.82 -2.65
CA LEU A 59 2.88 -12.59 -3.71
C LEU A 59 1.57 -13.21 -3.20
N VAL A 60 1.61 -13.82 -2.01
CA VAL A 60 0.41 -14.40 -1.36
C VAL A 60 -0.62 -13.31 -1.04
N ASP A 61 -0.17 -12.17 -0.55
CA ASP A 61 -1.06 -11.04 -0.26
C ASP A 61 -1.70 -10.48 -1.54
N ALA A 62 -0.94 -10.40 -2.64
CA ALA A 62 -1.45 -9.94 -3.93
C ALA A 62 -2.52 -10.90 -4.48
N ASP A 63 -2.26 -12.21 -4.43
CA ASP A 63 -3.25 -13.23 -4.81
C ASP A 63 -4.53 -13.10 -3.96
N THR A 64 -4.37 -12.85 -2.66
CA THR A 64 -5.49 -12.67 -1.74
C THR A 64 -6.31 -11.43 -2.09
N LEU A 65 -5.66 -10.29 -2.36
CA LEU A 65 -6.32 -9.04 -2.72
C LEU A 65 -7.07 -9.16 -4.06
N GLU A 66 -6.48 -9.81 -5.06
CA GLU A 66 -7.12 -10.06 -6.37
C GLU A 66 -8.41 -10.88 -6.21
N ALA A 67 -8.43 -11.85 -5.30
CA ALA A 67 -9.60 -12.69 -5.04
C ALA A 67 -10.77 -11.97 -4.33
N HIS A 68 -10.56 -10.78 -3.76
CA HIS A 68 -11.57 -10.01 -3.01
C HIS A 68 -11.93 -8.68 -3.68
N THR A 69 -11.44 -8.45 -4.90
CA THR A 69 -11.77 -7.27 -5.71
C THR A 69 -12.90 -7.67 -6.67
N ASP A 70 -14.15 -7.58 -6.20
CA ASP A 70 -15.39 -7.70 -7.00
C ASP A 70 -15.93 -6.30 -7.37
#